data_AF-A0AAU7W7C6-F1
#
_entry.id   AF-A0AAU7W7C6-F1
#
_cell.length_a   1.000
_cell.length_b   1.000
_cell.length_c   1.000
_cell.angle_alpha   90.00
_cell.angle_beta   90.00
_cell.angle_gamma   90.00
#
_symmetry.space_group_name_H-M   'P 1'
#
loop_
_entity.id
_entity.type
_entity.pdbx_description
1 polymer ?
#
loop_
_entity_poly.entity_id
_entity_poly.type
_entity_poly.pdbx_seq_one_letter_code
_entity_poly.pdbx_strand_id
1 'polypeptide(L)'
;MHDSRPVTVLTADPRTAERLEVAERQLARLESLADDLGARARALAPAAGRLAWRGEAMEHYDVVLDGLRARLRLASDLVGDARTDLRAKVAHLREVLEADAARAANGAGAWPTT
;
A
#
# COMPACT_ATOMS: atom_id res chain seq x y z
N MET A 1 -50.36 16.78 13.01
CA MET A 1 -49.43 16.64 11.87
C MET A 1 -48.03 16.86 12.43
N HIS A 2 -47.44 15.83 13.06
CA HIS A 2 -46.07 15.91 13.59
C HIS A 2 -45.16 15.18 12.62
N ASP A 3 -44.43 15.96 11.82
CA ASP A 3 -43.35 15.49 10.96
C ASP A 3 -42.11 15.26 11.83
N SER A 4 -42.07 14.11 12.52
CA SER A 4 -40.90 13.67 13.27
C SER A 4 -39.85 13.18 12.27
N ARG A 5 -39.05 14.09 11.73
CA ARG A 5 -37.88 13.70 10.93
C ARG A 5 -36.88 13.00 11.85
N PRO A 6 -36.43 11.77 11.52
CA PRO A 6 -35.40 11.11 12.29
C PRO A 6 -34.11 11.93 12.15
N VAL A 7 -33.61 12.45 13.28
CA VAL A 7 -32.25 12.97 13.39
C VAL A 7 -31.33 11.81 13.05
N THR A 8 -30.78 11.82 11.84
CA THR A 8 -29.80 10.83 11.43
C THR A 8 -28.54 11.17 12.21
N VAL A 9 -28.24 10.38 13.23
CA VAL A 9 -26.94 10.39 13.87
C VAL A 9 -25.93 10.07 12.76
N LEU A 10 -25.18 11.07 12.31
CA LEU A 10 -24.08 10.91 11.35
C LEU A 10 -22.92 10.24 12.09
N THR A 11 -23.04 8.93 12.32
CA THR A 11 -21.89 8.08 12.62
C THR A 11 -20.93 8.11 11.43
N ALA A 12 -19.62 8.03 11.70
CA ALA A 12 -18.58 7.95 10.67
C ALA A 12 -18.97 6.97 9.56
N ASP A 13 -18.72 7.33 8.30
CA ASP A 13 -19.19 6.55 7.15
C ASP A 13 -18.59 5.13 7.19
N PRO A 14 -19.40 4.08 7.42
CA PRO A 14 -18.91 2.70 7.54
C PRO A 14 -18.20 2.24 6.26
N ARG A 15 -18.55 2.81 5.11
CA ARG A 15 -17.90 2.53 3.84
C ARG A 15 -16.48 3.09 3.76
N THR A 16 -16.23 4.24 4.41
CA THR A 16 -14.89 4.84 4.48
C THR A 16 -13.98 4.04 5.40
N ALA A 17 -14.51 3.53 6.52
CA ALA A 17 -13.79 2.62 7.42
C ALA A 17 -13.43 1.30 6.70
N GLU A 18 -14.37 0.67 6.00
CA GLU A 18 -14.11 -0.55 5.22
C GLU A 18 -13.02 -0.33 4.15
N ARG A 19 -13.09 0.79 3.42
CA ARG A 19 -12.07 1.16 2.43
C ARG A 19 -10.70 1.34 3.05
N LEU A 20 -10.61 1.93 4.25
CA LEU A 20 -9.36 2.09 4.98
C LEU A 20 -8.76 0.73 5.33
N GLU A 21 -9.55 -0.16 5.92
CA GLU A 21 -9.07 -1.50 6.27
C GLU A 21 -8.58 -2.29 5.05
N VAL A 22 -9.32 -2.21 3.94
CA VAL A 22 -8.91 -2.84 2.68
C VAL A 22 -7.58 -2.26 2.21
N ALA A 23 -7.44 -0.93 2.22
CA ALA A 23 -6.22 -0.25 1.80
C ALA A 23 -5.02 -0.63 2.69
N GLU A 24 -5.19 -0.70 4.01
CA GLU A 24 -4.16 -1.13 4.95
C GLU A 24 -3.73 -2.59 4.71
N ARG A 25 -4.69 -3.50 4.49
CA ARG A 25 -4.38 -4.89 4.14
C ARG A 25 -3.59 -5.01 2.83
N GLN A 26 -3.96 -4.23 1.81
CA GLN A 26 -3.21 -4.23 0.54
C GLN A 26 -1.82 -3.61 0.69
N LEU A 27 -1.68 -2.57 1.53
CA LEU A 27 -0.38 -1.95 1.79
C LEU A 27 0.57 -2.95 2.46
N ALA A 28 0.11 -3.69 3.46
CA ALA A 28 0.89 -4.74 4.11
C ALA A 28 1.35 -5.84 3.13
N ARG A 29 0.48 -6.21 2.17
CA ARG A 29 0.85 -7.16 1.11
C ARG A 29 1.93 -6.62 0.18
N LEU A 30 1.83 -5.34 -0.21
CA LEU A 30 2.85 -4.70 -1.04
C LEU A 30 4.18 -4.53 -0.30
N GLU A 31 4.15 -4.27 1.01
CA GLU A 31 5.35 -4.21 1.83
C GLU A 31 6.04 -5.58 1.91
N SER A 32 5.28 -6.64 2.19
CA SER A 32 5.80 -8.01 2.15
C SER A 32 6.38 -8.36 0.79
N LEU A 33 5.71 -7.99 -0.31
CA LEU A 33 6.22 -8.21 -1.66
C LEU A 33 7.53 -7.44 -1.93
N ALA A 34 7.65 -6.21 -1.45
CA ALA A 34 8.86 -5.41 -1.60
C ALA A 34 10.05 -6.04 -0.87
N ASP A 35 9.84 -6.55 0.35
CA ASP A 35 10.87 -7.25 1.13
C ASP A 35 11.32 -8.52 0.41
N ASP A 36 10.36 -9.27 -0.12
CA ASP A 36 10.55 -10.47 -0.92
C ASP A 36 11.36 -10.22 -2.21
N LEU A 37 11.08 -9.13 -2.91
CA LEU A 37 11.83 -8.69 -4.09
C LEU A 37 13.26 -8.30 -3.70
N GLY A 38 13.43 -7.56 -2.60
CA GLY A 38 14.74 -7.21 -2.07
C GLY A 38 15.56 -8.43 -1.68
N ALA A 39 14.94 -9.43 -1.05
CA ALA A 39 15.59 -10.69 -0.71
C ALA A 39 16.02 -11.47 -1.97
N ARG A 40 15.14 -11.59 -2.97
CA ARG A 40 15.46 -12.24 -4.25
C ARG A 40 16.57 -11.53 -5.01
N ALA A 41 16.57 -10.19 -5.03
CA ALA A 41 17.63 -9.41 -5.68
C ALA A 41 18.98 -9.63 -5.01
N ARG A 42 19.03 -9.73 -3.67
CA ARG A 42 20.26 -10.06 -2.93
C ARG A 42 20.72 -11.51 -3.15
N ALA A 43 19.78 -12.44 -3.25
CA ALA A 43 20.06 -13.85 -3.54
C ALA A 43 20.58 -14.06 -4.98
N LEU A 44 20.28 -13.13 -5.90
CA LEU A 44 20.72 -13.15 -7.29
C LEU A 44 22.18 -12.66 -7.44
N ALA A 45 23.07 -13.33 -6.72
CA ALA A 45 24.52 -13.16 -6.82
C ALA A 45 25.07 -13.92 -8.03
N PRO A 46 26.20 -13.49 -8.61
CA PRO A 46 26.85 -14.27 -9.63
C PRO A 46 27.29 -15.65 -9.11
N ALA A 47 27.26 -16.66 -9.97
CA ALA A 47 27.65 -18.02 -9.63
C ALA A 47 29.13 -18.07 -9.18
N ALA A 48 29.39 -18.85 -8.13
CA ALA A 48 30.74 -19.10 -7.66
C ALA A 48 31.55 -19.79 -8.76
N GLY A 49 32.79 -19.36 -8.96
CA GLY A 49 33.67 -19.93 -9.98
C GLY A 49 33.28 -19.61 -11.43
N ARG A 50 32.32 -18.71 -11.69
CA ARG A 50 31.91 -18.37 -13.08
C ARG A 50 33.05 -17.87 -13.96
N LEU A 51 34.09 -17.28 -13.36
CA LEU A 51 35.29 -16.82 -14.06
C LEU A 51 36.14 -17.96 -14.65
N ALA A 52 35.92 -19.21 -14.20
CA ALA A 52 36.55 -20.39 -14.78
C ALA A 52 35.78 -20.91 -16.02
N TRP A 53 34.56 -20.43 -16.25
CA TRP A 53 33.79 -20.77 -17.45
C TRP A 53 34.42 -20.06 -18.64
N ARG A 54 34.38 -20.72 -19.81
CA ARG A 54 35.02 -20.20 -21.03
C ARG A 54 33.99 -19.93 -22.12
N GLY A 55 34.27 -18.89 -22.90
CA GLY A 55 33.51 -18.54 -24.10
C GLY A 55 32.04 -18.23 -23.82
N GLU A 56 31.18 -18.69 -24.73
CA GLU A 56 29.75 -18.37 -24.79
C GLU A 56 28.98 -18.68 -23.50
N ALA A 57 29.40 -19.68 -22.71
CA ALA A 57 28.74 -20.02 -21.45
C ALA A 57 28.86 -18.91 -20.39
N MET A 58 30.00 -18.21 -20.33
CA MET A 58 30.19 -17.09 -19.40
C MET A 58 29.39 -15.87 -19.87
N GLU A 59 29.49 -15.54 -21.15
CA GLU A 59 28.80 -14.39 -21.76
C GLU A 59 27.28 -14.53 -21.64
N HIS A 60 26.73 -15.71 -21.97
CA HIS A 60 25.30 -15.97 -21.88
C HIS A 60 24.80 -15.89 -20.43
N TYR A 61 25.59 -16.40 -19.47
CA TYR A 61 25.23 -16.31 -18.05
C TYR A 61 25.15 -14.86 -17.57
N ASP A 62 26.15 -14.03 -17.86
CA ASP A 62 26.17 -12.64 -17.42
C ASP A 62 25.02 -11.84 -18.05
N VAL A 63 24.72 -12.06 -19.34
CA VAL A 63 23.56 -11.45 -20.03
C VAL A 63 22.24 -11.83 -19.36
N VAL A 64 22.03 -13.12 -19.07
CA VAL A 64 20.80 -13.60 -18.42
C VAL A 64 20.69 -13.04 -17.00
N LEU A 65 21.80 -13.03 -16.26
CA LEU A 65 21.87 -12.51 -14.89
C LEU A 65 21.53 -11.02 -14.84
N ASP A 66 22.10 -10.23 -15.74
CA ASP A 66 21.82 -8.79 -15.81
C ASP A 66 20.38 -8.52 -16.26
N GLY A 67 19.85 -9.30 -17.20
CA GLY A 67 18.44 -9.24 -17.59
C GLY A 67 17.48 -9.59 -16.45
N LEU A 68 17.83 -10.53 -15.57
CA LEU A 68 17.06 -10.83 -14.37
C LEU A 68 17.12 -9.69 -13.35
N ARG A 69 18.32 -9.11 -13.13
CA ARG A 69 18.49 -7.95 -12.25
C ARG A 69 17.71 -6.74 -12.71
N ALA A 70 17.72 -6.45 -14.01
CA ALA A 70 16.95 -5.35 -14.59
C ALA A 70 15.44 -5.53 -14.35
N ARG A 71 14.92 -6.74 -14.56
CA ARG A 71 13.50 -7.06 -14.29
C ARG A 71 13.13 -6.94 -12.81
N LEU A 72 14.00 -7.38 -11.91
CA LEU A 72 13.77 -7.24 -10.45
C LEU A 72 13.80 -5.78 -9.99
N ARG A 73 14.65 -4.94 -10.59
CA ARG A 73 14.65 -3.48 -10.33
C ARG A 73 13.34 -2.86 -10.77
N LEU A 74 12.91 -3.12 -12.02
CA LEU A 74 11.64 -2.63 -12.52
C LEU A 74 10.46 -3.07 -11.65
N ALA A 75 10.43 -4.33 -11.22
CA ALA A 75 9.39 -4.82 -10.30
C ALA A 75 9.43 -4.09 -8.95
N SER A 76 10.62 -3.83 -8.41
CA SER A 76 10.79 -3.07 -7.16
C SER A 76 10.28 -1.64 -7.29
N ASP A 77 10.56 -0.99 -8.42
CA ASP A 77 10.12 0.38 -8.70
C ASP A 77 8.59 0.46 -8.76
N LEU A 78 7.95 -0.43 -9.54
CA LEU A 78 6.49 -0.50 -9.65
C LEU A 78 5.80 -0.77 -8.30
N VAL A 79 6.37 -1.66 -7.48
CA VAL A 79 5.87 -1.91 -6.12
C VAL A 79 6.09 -0.69 -5.22
N GLY A 80 7.20 0.03 -5.38
CA GLY A 80 7.49 1.28 -4.69
C GLY A 80 6.45 2.36 -4.99
N ASP A 81 6.12 2.55 -6.27
CA ASP A 81 5.10 3.50 -6.72
C ASP A 81 3.72 3.13 -6.15
N ALA A 82 3.30 1.87 -6.30
CA ALA A 82 2.02 1.39 -5.78
C ALA A 82 1.90 1.57 -4.26
N ARG A 83 2.98 1.34 -3.51
CA ARG A 83 3.02 1.59 -2.05
C ARG A 83 2.87 3.06 -1.71
N THR A 84 3.52 3.94 -2.48
CA THR A 84 3.47 5.39 -2.27
C THR A 84 2.05 5.90 -2.48
N ASP A 85 1.42 5.52 -3.59
CA ASP A 85 0.04 5.89 -3.90
C ASP A 85 -0.94 5.36 -2.85
N LEU A 86 -0.78 4.09 -2.44
CA LEU A 86 -1.67 3.49 -1.45
C LEU A 86 -1.48 4.08 -0.06
N ARG A 87 -0.26 4.44 0.35
CA ARG A 87 -0.01 5.17 1.61
C ARG A 87 -0.67 6.53 1.62
N ALA A 88 -0.57 7.29 0.51
CA ALA A 88 -1.27 8.55 0.37
C ALA A 88 -2.78 8.36 0.50
N LYS A 89 -3.33 7.30 -0.09
CA LYS A 89 -4.76 6.98 0.04
C LYS A 89 -5.16 6.60 1.47
N VAL A 90 -4.35 5.81 2.17
CA VAL A 90 -4.56 5.45 3.58
C VAL A 90 -4.58 6.70 4.47
N ALA A 91 -3.60 7.59 4.31
CA ALA A 91 -3.54 8.84 5.06
C ALA A 91 -4.80 9.68 4.85
N HIS A 92 -5.20 9.88 3.59
CA HIS A 92 -6.41 10.62 3.25
C HIS A 92 -7.69 9.99 3.85
N LEU A 93 -7.83 8.66 3.80
CA LEU A 93 -9.00 7.98 4.37
C LEU A 93 -9.06 8.14 5.90
N ARG A 94 -7.91 8.14 6.58
CA ARG A 94 -7.84 8.42 8.03
C ARG A 94 -8.28 9.84 8.35
N GLU A 95 -7.78 10.83 7.61
CA GLU A 95 -8.18 12.24 7.77
C GLU A 95 -9.69 12.43 7.60
N VAL A 96 -10.29 11.76 6.61
CA VAL A 96 -11.75 11.82 6.39
C VAL A 96 -12.51 11.24 7.58
N LEU A 97 -12.09 10.09 8.12
CA LEU A 97 -12.74 9.48 9.28
C LEU A 97 -12.61 10.33 10.54
N GLU A 98 -11.44 10.93 10.76
CA GLU A 98 -11.21 11.86 11.88
C GLU A 98 -12.10 13.11 11.76
N ALA A 99 -12.24 13.66 10.55
CA ALA A 99 -13.11 14.79 10.28
C ALA A 99 -14.61 14.45 10.44
N ASP A 100 -15.02 13.23 10.08
CA ASP A 100 -16.38 12.72 10.33
C ASP A 100 -16.64 12.59 11.83
N ALA A 101 -15.70 12.00 12.59
CA ALA A 101 -15.82 11.83 14.03
C ALA A 101 -15.90 13.18 14.76
N ALA A 102 -15.09 14.16 14.37
CA ALA A 102 -15.12 15.51 14.93
C ALA A 102 -16.47 16.21 14.66
N ARG A 103 -17.03 16.06 13.45
CA ARG A 103 -18.36 16.60 13.12
C ARG A 103 -19.46 15.94 13.94
N ALA A 104 -19.41 14.62 14.13
CA ALA A 104 -20.37 13.89 14.95
C ALA A 104 -20.34 14.37 16.42
N ALA A 105 -19.14 14.57 16.98
CA ALA A 105 -18.96 15.08 18.35
C ALA A 105 -19.53 16.50 18.53
N ASN A 106 -19.27 17.39 17.57
CA ASN A 106 -19.78 18.77 17.61
C ASN A 106 -21.30 18.87 17.40
N GLY A 107 -21.88 17.99 16.59
CA GLY A 107 -23.33 17.92 16.37
C GLY A 107 -24.11 17.38 17.58
N ALA A 108 -23.51 16.47 18.35
CA ALA A 108 -24.13 15.90 19.56
C ALA A 108 -24.16 16.88 20.76
N GLY A 109 -23.36 17.95 20.73
CA GLY A 109 -23.31 18.99 21.77
C GLY A 109 -24.34 20.12 21.61
N ALA A 110 -25.10 20.15 20.51
CA ALA A 110 -26.06 21.22 20.21
C ALA A 110 -27.50 20.81 20.54
N TRP A 111 -27.80 20.61 21.83
CA TRP A 111 -29.20 20.57 22.30
C TRP A 111 -29.64 21.98 22.70
N PRO A 112 -30.79 22.49 22.22
CA PRO A 112 -31.35 23.73 22.74
C PRO A 112 -31.90 23.46 24.15
N THR A 113 -31.25 24.03 25.16
CA THR A 113 -31.83 24.18 26.49
C THR A 113 -32.96 25.20 26.42
N THR A 114 -34.19 24.72 26.29
CA THR A 114 -35.42 25.46 26.64
C THR A 114 -36.42 24.50 27.24
#